data_AF-A0A2R5L6D5-F1
#
_entry.id   AF-A0A2R5L6D5-F1
#
_cell.length_a   1.000
_cell.length_b   1.000
_cell.length_c   1.000
_cell.angle_alpha   90.00
_cell.angle_beta   90.00
_cell.angle_gamma   90.00
#
_symmetry.space_group_name_H-M   'P 1'
#
loop_
_entity.id
_entity.type
_entity.pdbx_description
1 polymer ?
#
loop_
_entity_poly.entity_id
_entity_poly.type
_entity_poly.pdbx_seq_one_letter_code
_entity_poly.pdbx_strand_id
1 'polypeptide(L)'
;MLQLVVFLTGCCLVATGHADECKTGPFKAEEVLGGPGGSGVYRLVQSTFPQDETCVYVGPPQTTPSKESPATYYWGWKKDGTWEKKTGTVYPEGENMIYQDADFGTTNSTLVYSEKGQCNVILFHGQHDSLKGGPFLEWFQHTGGSADSQEVQCCKKRFDDELKELGKSDADDKSKDCEPYPTS
;
A
#
# COMPACT_ATOMS: atom_id res chain seq x y z
N MET A 1 30.64 -63.25 -1.75
CA MET A 1 30.58 -62.28 -0.63
C MET A 1 29.76 -61.09 -1.08
N LEU A 2 28.78 -60.76 -0.26
CA LEU A 2 27.93 -59.58 -0.28
C LEU A 2 28.77 -58.28 -0.26
N GLN A 3 28.48 -57.30 -1.12
CA GLN A 3 27.92 -55.99 -0.73
C GLN A 3 27.94 -54.97 -1.89
N LEU A 4 26.74 -54.48 -2.21
CA LEU A 4 26.48 -53.23 -2.91
C LEU A 4 26.86 -52.07 -1.97
N VAL A 5 27.55 -51.04 -2.46
CA VAL A 5 27.45 -49.70 -1.88
C VAL A 5 27.31 -48.68 -3.01
N VAL A 6 26.09 -48.17 -3.15
CA VAL A 6 25.74 -47.02 -3.99
C VAL A 6 26.03 -45.78 -3.17
N PHE A 7 27.02 -44.97 -3.57
CA PHE A 7 27.14 -43.60 -3.07
C PHE A 7 26.50 -42.64 -4.08
N LEU A 8 25.18 -42.49 -3.95
CA LEU A 8 24.43 -41.34 -4.44
C LEU A 8 24.72 -40.16 -3.50
N THR A 9 25.82 -39.44 -3.72
CA THR A 9 26.00 -38.11 -3.13
C THR A 9 25.16 -37.11 -3.93
N GLY A 10 23.85 -37.17 -3.69
CA GLY A 10 22.96 -36.06 -3.98
C GLY A 10 23.41 -34.87 -3.14
N CYS A 11 23.98 -33.85 -3.78
CA CYS A 11 24.05 -32.53 -3.19
C CYS A 11 22.61 -32.09 -2.91
N CYS A 12 22.20 -32.24 -1.66
CA CYS A 12 21.07 -31.51 -1.10
C CYS A 12 21.35 -30.03 -1.34
N LEU A 13 20.83 -29.50 -2.44
CA LEU A 13 20.42 -28.11 -2.53
C LEU A 13 19.37 -27.95 -1.44
N VAL A 14 19.84 -27.66 -0.22
CA VAL A 14 18.98 -27.15 0.84
C VAL A 14 18.63 -25.75 0.37
N ALA A 15 17.59 -25.65 -0.46
CA ALA A 15 16.86 -24.42 -0.62
C ALA A 15 16.37 -24.07 0.78
N THR A 16 17.10 -23.19 1.47
CA THR A 16 16.59 -22.50 2.64
C THR A 16 15.45 -21.64 2.13
N GLY A 17 14.27 -22.23 2.05
CA GLY A 17 13.03 -21.49 2.01
C GLY A 17 13.01 -20.68 3.30
N HIS A 18 13.44 -19.42 3.22
CA HIS A 18 13.07 -18.44 4.22
C HIS A 18 11.55 -18.50 4.28
N ALA A 19 11.01 -19.01 5.38
CA ALA A 19 9.58 -18.88 5.64
C ALA A 19 9.28 -17.38 5.52
N ASP A 20 8.38 -17.02 4.62
CA ASP A 20 8.02 -15.64 4.34
C ASP A 20 7.37 -15.08 5.61
N GLU A 21 8.12 -14.34 6.43
CA GLU A 21 7.65 -13.79 7.71
C GLU A 21 6.60 -12.68 7.51
N CYS A 22 6.41 -12.24 6.25
CA CYS A 22 5.38 -11.31 5.87
C CYS A 22 4.03 -12.00 5.81
N LYS A 23 3.07 -11.51 6.61
CA LYS A 23 1.71 -12.06 6.66
C LYS A 23 1.11 -12.25 5.26
N THR A 24 0.25 -13.25 5.15
CA THR A 24 -0.54 -13.51 3.95
C THR A 24 -2.02 -13.29 4.27
N GLY A 25 -2.75 -12.79 3.28
CA GLY A 25 -4.15 -12.35 3.44
C GLY A 25 -5.16 -13.49 3.72
N PRO A 26 -6.46 -13.16 3.79
CA PRO A 26 -7.07 -11.91 3.30
C PRO A 26 -6.95 -10.74 4.27
N PHE A 27 -6.86 -9.51 3.73
CA PHE A 27 -6.89 -8.26 4.48
C PHE A 27 -8.24 -7.58 4.28
N LYS A 28 -8.90 -7.15 5.37
CA LYS A 28 -10.20 -6.50 5.30
C LYS A 28 -10.06 -4.99 5.34
N ALA A 29 -10.74 -4.28 4.44
CA ALA A 29 -10.76 -2.82 4.37
C ALA A 29 -11.18 -2.17 5.71
N GLU A 30 -12.18 -2.76 6.39
CA GLU A 30 -12.65 -2.31 7.71
C GLU A 30 -11.55 -2.30 8.78
N GLU A 31 -10.65 -3.29 8.75
CA GLU A 31 -9.57 -3.43 9.75
C GLU A 31 -8.41 -2.45 9.47
N VAL A 32 -8.21 -2.06 8.21
CA VAL A 32 -7.07 -1.23 7.78
C VAL A 32 -7.40 0.26 7.76
N LEU A 33 -8.64 0.65 7.44
CA LEU A 33 -9.05 2.06 7.39
C LEU A 33 -8.91 2.77 8.75
N GLY A 34 -8.95 2.03 9.87
CA GLY A 34 -8.71 2.59 11.20
C GLY A 34 -7.25 3.04 11.45
N GLY A 35 -6.31 2.61 10.61
CA GLY A 35 -4.88 2.85 10.81
C GLY A 35 -4.36 2.29 12.16
N PRO A 36 -3.16 2.68 12.60
CA PRO A 36 -2.63 2.24 13.90
C PRO A 36 -3.31 2.92 15.10
N GLY A 37 -4.25 3.85 14.89
CA GLY A 37 -4.76 4.76 15.91
C GLY A 37 -3.68 5.77 16.35
N GLY A 38 -3.93 7.07 16.19
CA GLY A 38 -2.98 8.13 16.56
C GLY A 38 -2.82 9.22 15.51
N SER A 39 -1.80 10.07 15.69
CA SER A 39 -1.42 11.13 14.73
C SER A 39 -0.55 10.57 13.60
N GLY A 40 -0.68 11.14 12.41
CA GLY A 40 0.13 10.78 11.25
C GLY A 40 -0.67 10.69 9.96
N VAL A 41 0.05 10.46 8.86
CA VAL A 41 -0.51 10.24 7.53
C VAL A 41 0.22 9.08 6.86
N TYR A 42 -0.44 8.46 5.89
CA TYR A 42 0.19 7.56 4.94
C TYR A 42 0.72 8.35 3.76
N ARG A 43 2.01 8.25 3.46
CA ARG A 43 2.64 8.88 2.28
C ARG A 43 2.78 7.86 1.17
N LEU A 44 2.50 8.26 -0.06
CA LEU A 44 2.74 7.46 -1.23
C LEU A 44 4.26 7.36 -1.48
N VAL A 45 4.78 6.14 -1.48
CA VAL A 45 6.20 5.84 -1.68
C VAL A 45 6.46 5.51 -3.14
N GLN A 46 5.73 4.53 -3.68
CA GLN A 46 5.82 4.15 -5.08
C GLN A 46 4.44 3.94 -5.71
N SER A 47 4.33 4.25 -7.00
CA SER A 47 3.09 4.08 -7.75
C SER A 47 3.34 3.72 -9.21
N THR A 48 2.45 2.91 -9.76
CA THR A 48 2.36 2.67 -11.21
C THR A 48 1.31 3.55 -11.90
N PHE A 49 0.64 4.43 -11.16
CA PHE A 49 -0.33 5.37 -11.70
C PHE A 49 0.38 6.62 -12.22
N PRO A 50 0.33 6.90 -13.54
CA PRO A 50 1.14 7.95 -14.14
C PRO A 50 0.71 9.37 -13.80
N GLN A 51 -0.53 9.56 -13.31
CA GLN A 51 -1.06 10.88 -12.99
C GLN A 51 -0.84 11.29 -11.52
N ASP A 52 -0.21 10.42 -10.73
CA ASP A 52 0.10 10.74 -9.34
C ASP A 52 1.10 11.88 -9.23
N GLU A 53 0.74 12.85 -8.39
CA GLU A 53 1.63 13.91 -7.94
C GLU A 53 2.76 13.34 -7.05
N THR A 54 3.86 14.07 -6.93
CA THR A 54 4.89 13.76 -5.93
C THR A 54 4.45 14.17 -4.53
N CYS A 55 4.93 13.47 -3.50
CA CYS A 55 4.64 13.75 -2.09
C CYS A 55 3.16 13.64 -1.73
N VAL A 56 2.42 12.73 -2.37
CA VAL A 56 1.02 12.45 -2.02
C VAL A 56 0.93 11.87 -0.59
N TYR A 57 -0.09 12.29 0.13
CA TYR A 57 -0.42 11.76 1.46
C TYR A 57 -1.93 11.57 1.64
N VAL A 58 -2.28 10.62 2.52
CA VAL A 58 -3.64 10.31 2.93
C VAL A 58 -3.67 10.20 4.46
N GLY A 59 -4.52 10.98 5.09
CA GLY A 59 -4.79 10.92 6.53
C GLY A 59 -5.85 9.89 6.89
N PRO A 60 -5.91 9.45 8.15
CA PRO A 60 -6.92 8.51 8.59
C PRO A 60 -8.34 9.12 8.48
N PRO A 61 -9.37 8.28 8.30
CA PRO A 61 -10.75 8.71 8.41
C PRO A 61 -11.03 9.33 9.78
N GLN A 62 -11.85 10.39 9.81
CA GLN A 62 -12.17 11.15 11.02
C GLN A 62 -13.20 10.47 11.92
N THR A 63 -13.91 9.47 11.39
CA THR A 63 -14.90 8.64 12.08
C THR A 63 -14.78 7.21 11.57
N THR A 64 -15.38 6.23 12.27
CA THR A 64 -15.48 4.86 11.76
C THR A 64 -16.34 4.84 10.49
N PRO A 65 -15.79 4.45 9.34
CA PRO A 65 -16.54 4.46 8.08
C PRO A 65 -17.46 3.25 7.95
N SER A 66 -18.65 3.45 7.37
CA SER A 66 -19.50 2.39 6.82
C SER A 66 -20.11 2.84 5.49
N LYS A 67 -20.68 1.91 4.71
CA LYS A 67 -21.34 2.26 3.44
C LYS A 67 -22.51 3.24 3.62
N GLU A 68 -23.27 3.09 4.71
CA GLU A 68 -24.41 3.94 5.05
C GLU A 68 -23.97 5.28 5.67
N SER A 69 -22.76 5.34 6.22
CA SER A 69 -22.18 6.52 6.83
C SER A 69 -20.69 6.65 6.47
N PRO A 70 -20.36 7.08 5.23
CA PRO A 70 -18.99 7.28 4.81
C PRO A 70 -18.26 8.27 5.72
N ALA A 71 -17.00 7.98 6.06
CA ALA A 71 -16.20 8.87 6.90
C ALA A 71 -15.46 9.90 6.06
N THR A 72 -15.34 11.13 6.55
CA THR A 72 -14.45 12.11 5.94
C THR A 72 -13.00 11.70 6.15
N TYR A 73 -12.16 11.84 5.13
CA TYR A 73 -10.71 11.72 5.23
C TYR A 73 -10.04 12.95 4.60
N TYR A 74 -8.79 13.19 4.98
CA TYR A 74 -7.97 14.22 4.36
C TYR A 74 -6.93 13.60 3.46
N TRP A 75 -6.60 14.26 2.38
CA TRP A 75 -5.52 13.86 1.49
C TRP A 75 -4.94 15.09 0.81
N GLY A 76 -3.84 14.90 0.09
CA GLY A 76 -3.26 15.97 -0.71
C GLY A 76 -1.84 15.64 -1.09
N TRP A 77 -1.08 16.66 -1.45
CA TRP A 77 0.32 16.53 -1.83
C TRP A 77 1.07 17.83 -1.53
N LYS A 78 2.39 17.78 -1.66
CA LYS A 78 3.20 18.99 -1.51
C LYS A 78 3.34 19.69 -2.87
N LYS A 79 3.03 20.98 -2.90
CA LYS A 79 3.18 21.85 -4.07
C LYS A 79 3.83 23.17 -3.66
N ASP A 80 4.88 23.57 -4.37
CA ASP A 80 5.57 24.85 -4.15
C ASP A 80 5.96 25.11 -2.67
N GLY A 81 6.43 24.07 -1.98
CA GLY A 81 6.84 24.15 -0.57
C GLY A 81 5.69 23.99 0.43
N THR A 82 4.44 24.00 -0.01
CA THR A 82 3.23 23.95 0.84
C THR A 82 2.54 22.60 0.74
N TRP A 83 2.09 22.06 1.88
CA TRP A 83 1.26 20.86 1.91
C TRP A 83 -0.18 21.25 1.63
N GLU A 84 -0.65 20.92 0.43
CA GLU A 84 -2.04 21.12 0.04
C GLU A 84 -2.92 20.10 0.77
N LYS A 85 -4.04 20.55 1.32
CA LYS A 85 -4.97 19.71 2.06
C LYS A 85 -6.35 19.76 1.44
N LYS A 86 -6.83 18.58 1.06
CA LYS A 86 -8.15 18.32 0.48
C LYS A 86 -8.92 17.34 1.34
N THR A 87 -10.20 17.19 1.02
CA THR A 87 -11.13 16.31 1.72
C THR A 87 -11.86 15.42 0.73
N GLY A 88 -12.12 14.19 1.15
CA GLY A 88 -13.05 13.29 0.50
C GLY A 88 -13.81 12.47 1.53
N THR A 89 -14.59 11.51 1.05
CA THR A 89 -15.22 10.48 1.90
C THR A 89 -14.72 9.09 1.53
N VAL A 90 -14.65 8.21 2.51
CA VAL A 90 -14.22 6.82 2.34
C VAL A 90 -15.17 5.87 3.07
N TYR A 91 -15.43 4.72 2.47
CA TYR A 91 -16.09 3.61 3.12
C TYR A 91 -15.59 2.24 2.64
N PRO A 92 -15.66 1.20 3.48
CA PRO A 92 -15.32 -0.15 3.07
C PRO A 92 -16.47 -0.82 2.29
N GLU A 93 -16.14 -1.61 1.28
CA GLU A 93 -17.07 -2.46 0.52
C GLU A 93 -16.41 -3.82 0.21
N GLY A 94 -16.58 -4.78 1.11
CA GLY A 94 -15.89 -6.07 1.04
C GLY A 94 -14.38 -5.90 1.27
N GLU A 95 -13.56 -6.31 0.30
CA GLU A 95 -12.10 -6.16 0.34
C GLU A 95 -11.63 -4.78 -0.16
N ASN A 96 -12.57 -3.95 -0.60
CA ASN A 96 -12.30 -2.67 -1.23
C ASN A 96 -12.50 -1.50 -0.28
N MET A 97 -11.70 -0.46 -0.46
CA MET A 97 -11.92 0.88 0.08
C MET A 97 -12.42 1.76 -1.05
N ILE A 98 -13.62 2.30 -0.90
CA ILE A 98 -14.22 3.21 -1.88
C ILE A 98 -13.98 4.63 -1.43
N TYR A 99 -13.25 5.39 -2.25
CA TYR A 99 -12.98 6.80 -2.01
C TYR A 99 -13.84 7.65 -2.95
N GLN A 100 -14.26 8.82 -2.46
CA GLN A 100 -15.01 9.81 -3.22
C GLN A 100 -14.46 11.20 -2.92
N ASP A 101 -14.02 11.91 -3.94
CA ASP A 101 -13.59 13.30 -3.85
C ASP A 101 -13.84 14.07 -5.16
N ALA A 102 -13.62 15.38 -5.11
CA ALA A 102 -13.94 16.28 -6.23
C ALA A 102 -12.95 16.19 -7.40
N ASP A 103 -11.72 15.72 -7.18
CA ASP A 103 -10.67 15.70 -8.19
C ASP A 103 -10.63 14.35 -8.93
N PHE A 104 -10.83 13.25 -8.19
CA PHE A 104 -10.76 11.89 -8.70
C PHE A 104 -12.12 11.19 -8.86
N GLY A 105 -13.21 11.82 -8.40
CA GLY A 105 -14.54 11.22 -8.42
C GLY A 105 -14.62 10.01 -7.48
N THR A 106 -15.30 8.96 -7.90
CA THR A 106 -15.31 7.68 -7.18
C THR A 106 -14.14 6.82 -7.63
N THR A 107 -13.37 6.30 -6.68
CA THR A 107 -12.26 5.37 -6.93
C THR A 107 -12.35 4.18 -5.98
N ASN A 108 -11.70 3.09 -6.36
CA ASN A 108 -11.68 1.85 -5.60
C ASN A 108 -10.23 1.41 -5.38
N SER A 109 -9.86 1.14 -4.13
CA SER A 109 -8.59 0.53 -3.78
C SER A 109 -8.77 -0.82 -3.10
N THR A 110 -8.19 -1.87 -3.67
CA THR A 110 -8.16 -3.22 -3.09
C THR A 110 -6.86 -3.42 -2.30
N LEU A 111 -6.93 -4.00 -1.10
CA LEU A 111 -5.74 -4.27 -0.29
C LEU A 111 -5.00 -5.53 -0.77
N VAL A 112 -3.74 -5.36 -1.13
CA VAL A 112 -2.79 -6.46 -1.41
C VAL A 112 -2.11 -6.88 -0.11
N TYR A 113 -1.67 -5.91 0.68
CA TYR A 113 -0.96 -6.14 1.93
C TYR A 113 -1.14 -4.97 2.91
N SER A 114 -1.25 -5.27 4.20
CA SER A 114 -1.21 -4.28 5.27
C SER A 114 -0.59 -4.88 6.52
N GLU A 115 0.23 -4.12 7.22
CA GLU A 115 0.86 -4.59 8.46
C GLU A 115 0.82 -3.51 9.54
N LYS A 116 0.06 -3.78 10.62
CA LYS A 116 0.03 -3.01 11.88
C LYS A 116 -0.08 -1.49 11.69
N GLY A 117 -0.76 -1.05 10.64
CA GLY A 117 -0.90 0.36 10.29
C GLY A 117 0.42 1.06 9.90
N GLN A 118 1.52 0.35 9.68
CA GLN A 118 2.82 0.94 9.29
C GLN A 118 2.91 1.22 7.80
N CYS A 119 2.27 0.40 6.97
CA CYS A 119 2.27 0.55 5.53
C CYS A 119 1.13 -0.27 4.90
N ASN A 120 0.75 0.11 3.68
CA ASN A 120 -0.27 -0.54 2.88
C ASN A 120 0.22 -0.68 1.43
N VAL A 121 -0.04 -1.82 0.82
CA VAL A 121 0.10 -2.05 -0.62
C VAL A 121 -1.29 -2.26 -1.18
N ILE A 122 -1.68 -1.47 -2.18
CA ILE A 122 -3.03 -1.48 -2.74
C ILE A 122 -3.04 -1.53 -4.27
N LEU A 123 -4.14 -2.04 -4.82
CA LEU A 123 -4.50 -1.91 -6.23
C LEU A 123 -5.55 -0.79 -6.36
N PHE A 124 -5.11 0.36 -6.83
CA PHE A 124 -5.95 1.51 -7.17
C PHE A 124 -6.63 1.32 -8.53
N HIS A 125 -7.92 1.62 -8.57
CA HIS A 125 -8.77 1.58 -9.76
C HIS A 125 -9.56 2.88 -9.86
N GLY A 126 -9.24 3.68 -10.87
CA GLY A 126 -10.00 4.89 -11.18
C GLY A 126 -11.31 4.55 -11.89
N GLN A 127 -12.42 5.14 -11.44
CA GLN A 127 -13.73 4.97 -12.11
C GLN A 127 -14.21 6.24 -12.82
N HIS A 128 -13.57 7.39 -12.59
CA HIS A 128 -13.89 8.65 -13.27
C HIS A 128 -13.35 8.68 -14.71
N ASP A 129 -14.07 9.31 -15.64
CA ASP A 129 -13.78 9.21 -17.08
C ASP A 129 -12.37 9.70 -17.48
N SER A 130 -11.80 10.68 -16.75
CA SER A 130 -10.42 11.15 -16.96
C SER A 130 -9.34 10.27 -16.33
N LEU A 131 -9.73 9.30 -15.49
CA LEU A 131 -8.87 8.51 -14.61
C LEU A 131 -9.14 7.01 -14.74
N LYS A 132 -9.98 6.63 -15.73
CA LYS A 132 -10.49 5.28 -15.89
C LYS A 132 -9.37 4.32 -16.25
N GLY A 133 -9.16 3.31 -15.43
CA GLY A 133 -8.14 2.29 -15.66
C GLY A 133 -7.69 1.60 -14.38
N GLY A 134 -6.63 0.80 -14.53
CA GLY A 134 -6.06 0.01 -13.46
C GLY A 134 -6.13 -1.50 -13.73
N PRO A 135 -5.66 -2.34 -12.79
CA PRO A 135 -5.15 -1.93 -11.48
C PRO A 135 -3.82 -1.16 -11.58
N PHE A 136 -3.71 -0.08 -10.80
CA PHE A 136 -2.45 0.60 -10.52
C PHE A 136 -1.98 0.17 -9.13
N LEU A 137 -0.78 -0.38 -9.05
CA LEU A 137 -0.17 -0.76 -7.81
C LEU A 137 0.42 0.47 -7.11
N GLU A 138 0.09 0.65 -5.84
CA GLU A 138 0.56 1.74 -4.99
C GLU A 138 1.04 1.22 -3.64
N TRP A 139 2.13 1.78 -3.13
CA TRP A 139 2.65 1.50 -1.80
C TRP A 139 2.67 2.77 -0.96
N PHE A 140 1.96 2.72 0.17
CA PHE A 140 1.90 3.76 1.16
C PHE A 140 2.65 3.37 2.43
N GLN A 141 3.36 4.33 3.03
CA GLN A 141 4.02 4.18 4.33
C GLN A 141 3.54 5.24 5.31
N HIS A 142 3.17 4.82 6.52
CA HIS A 142 2.76 5.71 7.59
C HIS A 142 3.95 6.54 8.10
N THR A 143 3.74 7.81 8.43
CA THR A 143 4.79 8.73 8.93
C THR A 143 5.38 8.30 10.27
N GLY A 144 4.67 7.50 11.05
CA GLY A 144 5.20 6.90 12.28
C GLY A 144 6.02 5.63 12.07
N GLY A 145 6.08 5.09 10.84
CA GLY A 145 6.78 3.86 10.54
C GLY A 145 8.25 4.07 10.19
N SER A 146 9.11 3.25 10.79
CA SER A 146 10.54 3.21 10.46
C SER A 146 10.76 2.50 9.13
N ALA A 147 11.50 3.12 8.20
CA ALA A 147 11.83 2.51 6.91
C ALA A 147 12.59 1.19 7.05
N ASP A 148 13.34 1.03 8.15
CA ASP A 148 14.12 -0.17 8.45
C ASP A 148 13.33 -1.22 9.25
N SER A 149 12.05 -0.96 9.55
CA SER A 149 11.22 -1.92 10.27
C SER A 149 10.89 -3.13 9.39
N GLN A 150 10.74 -4.28 10.02
CA GLN A 150 10.36 -5.51 9.34
C GLN A 150 9.02 -5.35 8.59
N GLU A 151 8.05 -4.63 9.19
CA GLU A 151 6.76 -4.35 8.58
C GLU A 151 6.90 -3.58 7.26
N VAL A 152 7.72 -2.53 7.23
CA VAL A 152 7.96 -1.72 6.03
C VAL A 152 8.71 -2.52 4.96
N GLN A 153 9.69 -3.33 5.36
CA GLN A 153 10.38 -4.25 4.44
C GLN A 153 9.42 -5.28 3.83
N CYS A 154 8.45 -5.77 4.60
CA CYS A 154 7.41 -6.65 4.09
C CYS A 154 6.50 -5.97 3.07
N CYS A 155 6.09 -4.72 3.30
CA CYS A 155 5.35 -3.97 2.28
C CYS A 155 6.15 -3.77 1.00
N LYS A 156 7.45 -3.44 1.11
CA LYS A 156 8.32 -3.35 -0.08
C LYS A 156 8.36 -4.67 -0.84
N LYS A 157 8.60 -5.78 -0.14
CA LYS A 157 8.65 -7.10 -0.76
C LYS A 157 7.34 -7.44 -1.47
N ARG A 158 6.20 -7.21 -0.80
CA ARG A 158 4.87 -7.48 -1.37
C ARG A 158 4.55 -6.59 -2.57
N PHE A 159 4.98 -5.33 -2.54
CA PHE A 159 4.89 -4.45 -3.71
C PHE A 159 5.74 -4.98 -4.88
N ASP A 160 7.00 -5.35 -4.65
CA ASP A 160 7.88 -5.87 -5.70
C ASP A 160 7.39 -7.20 -6.30
N ASP A 161 6.76 -8.05 -5.48
CA ASP A 161 6.17 -9.32 -5.92
C ASP A 161 4.91 -9.05 -6.75
N GLU A 162 3.98 -8.22 -6.27
CA GLU A 162 2.76 -7.85 -6.99
C GLU A 162 3.07 -7.12 -8.30
N LEU A 163 4.09 -6.27 -8.34
CA LEU A 163 4.52 -5.57 -9.56
C LEU A 163 4.88 -6.58 -10.67
N LYS A 164 5.56 -7.67 -10.31
CA LYS A 164 5.91 -8.77 -11.24
C LYS A 164 4.69 -9.58 -11.63
N GLU A 165 3.78 -9.86 -10.69
CA GLU A 165 2.53 -10.59 -10.98
C GLU A 165 1.65 -9.82 -11.97
N LEU A 166 1.63 -8.50 -11.87
CA LEU A 166 0.97 -7.60 -12.83
C LEU A 166 1.71 -7.47 -14.17
N GLY A 167 2.89 -8.09 -14.33
CA GLY A 167 3.71 -7.99 -15.52
C GLY A 167 4.26 -6.59 -15.79
N LYS A 168 4.34 -5.73 -14.77
CA LYS A 168 4.90 -4.38 -14.85
C LYS A 168 6.39 -4.40 -14.50
N SER A 169 7.19 -3.61 -15.20
CA SER A 169 8.62 -3.49 -14.93
C SER A 169 8.99 -2.34 -14.01
N ASP A 170 8.16 -1.29 -13.99
CA ASP A 170 8.52 -0.01 -13.41
C ASP A 170 7.38 0.59 -12.57
N ALA A 171 7.79 1.32 -11.53
CA ALA A 171 6.94 2.16 -10.70
C ALA A 171 7.72 3.42 -10.31
N ASP A 172 7.06 4.56 -10.34
CA ASP A 172 7.67 5.85 -10.00
C ASP A 172 7.85 5.96 -8.50
N ASP A 173 9.02 6.46 -8.06
CA ASP A 173 9.22 6.91 -6.68
C ASP A 173 8.51 8.26 -6.48
N LYS A 174 7.41 8.24 -5.73
CA LYS A 174 6.59 9.40 -5.41
C LYS A 174 7.00 10.09 -4.12
N SER A 175 7.92 9.49 -3.36
CA SER A 175 8.46 10.05 -2.11
C SER A 175 9.75 10.85 -2.30
N LYS A 176 10.29 10.86 -3.51
CA LYS A 176 11.52 11.56 -3.84
C LYS A 176 11.41 13.06 -3.54
N ASP A 177 12.45 13.60 -2.91
CA ASP A 177 12.59 15.03 -2.57
C ASP A 177 11.46 15.58 -1.67
N CYS A 178 10.71 14.70 -1.01
CA CYS A 178 9.68 15.08 -0.05
C CYS A 178 10.28 15.32 1.33
N GLU A 179 10.21 16.57 1.81
CA GLU A 179 10.46 16.87 3.22
C GLU A 179 9.50 16.09 4.14
N PRO A 180 9.84 15.92 5.42
CA PRO A 180 8.93 15.32 6.39
C PRO A 180 7.57 16.03 6.41
N TYR A 181 6.49 15.24 6.46
CA TYR A 181 5.16 15.78 6.67
C TYR A 181 5.10 16.40 8.08
N PRO A 182 4.49 17.60 8.27
CA PRO A 182 4.41 18.23 9.58
C PRO A 182 3.59 17.36 10.54
N THR A 183 4.24 16.85 11.58
CA THR A 183 3.56 16.22 12.71
C THR A 183 3.24 17.31 13.72
N SER A 184 1.94 17.56 13.96
CA SER A 184 1.46 18.47 15.01
C SER A 184 1.85 18.02 16.41
#